data_AF-A0A1G6NDY3-F1
#
_entry.id   AF-A0A1G6NDY3-F1
#
_cell.length_a   1.000
_cell.length_b   1.000
_cell.length_c   1.000
_cell.angle_alpha   90.00
_cell.angle_beta   90.00
_cell.angle_gamma   90.00
#
_symmetry.space_group_name_H-M   'P 1'
#
loop_
_entity.id
_entity.type
_entity.pdbx_description
1 polymer ?
#
loop_
_entity_poly.entity_id
_entity_poly.type
_entity_poly.pdbx_seq_one_letter_code
_entity_poly.pdbx_strand_id
1 'polypeptide(L)'
;MVLTGHGRRAVDWLVGGALVMALAGVTGCSGDTDSAADKKPAAGSSAPAGSGEPEKGEQESGAPAPRSSAADQATAEGAVAAWVAAVIKGDAEEACLLMGEAATGASPAKAGSPSTCGSDAPRAKQMEKAVGSFRESFTPEPPTDDPKVEAAQVPATGDEVVIPADRITVDGKTLEEVILSNSTGVSREDLNVNVEAGKIEDTWYVTNLDFDIG
;
A
#
# COMPACT_ATOMS: atom_id res chain seq x y z
N MET A 1 -52.38 -12.96 -41.84
CA MET A 1 -51.12 -13.30 -42.52
C MET A 1 -50.35 -14.27 -41.63
N VAL A 2 -50.14 -15.49 -42.11
CA VAL A 2 -49.23 -16.50 -41.54
C VAL A 2 -47.88 -16.36 -42.24
N LEU A 3 -46.77 -16.42 -41.50
CA LEU A 3 -45.56 -17.19 -41.87
C LEU A 3 -44.49 -17.10 -40.76
N THR A 4 -44.44 -18.19 -40.00
CA THR A 4 -43.28 -18.98 -39.56
C THR A 4 -41.86 -18.49 -39.93
N GLY A 5 -40.93 -18.58 -38.96
CA GLY A 5 -39.48 -18.54 -39.21
C GLY A 5 -38.67 -19.09 -38.05
N HIS A 6 -38.49 -20.42 -38.01
CA HIS A 6 -37.53 -21.12 -37.17
C HIS A 6 -36.10 -20.91 -37.68
N GLY A 7 -35.14 -20.73 -36.77
CA GLY A 7 -33.72 -20.75 -37.07
C GLY A 7 -32.89 -21.21 -35.88
N ARG A 8 -32.90 -22.51 -35.57
CA ARG A 8 -31.87 -23.15 -34.74
C ARG A 8 -30.60 -23.30 -35.58
N ARG A 9 -29.44 -22.93 -35.04
CA ARG A 9 -28.16 -23.57 -35.37
C ARG A 9 -27.41 -23.89 -34.08
N ALA A 10 -27.24 -25.18 -33.88
CA ALA A 10 -26.35 -25.80 -32.92
C ALA A 10 -24.91 -25.73 -33.43
N VAL A 11 -23.93 -25.59 -32.53
CA VAL A 11 -22.65 -26.30 -32.62
C VAL A 11 -22.20 -26.65 -31.20
N ASP A 12 -22.33 -27.94 -30.91
CA ASP A 12 -21.69 -28.70 -29.84
C ASP A 12 -20.16 -28.64 -29.98
N TRP A 13 -19.43 -28.53 -28.87
CA TRP A 13 -18.11 -29.16 -28.71
C TRP A 13 -17.94 -29.63 -27.26
N LEU A 14 -18.01 -30.95 -27.10
CA LEU A 14 -17.59 -31.73 -25.93
C LEU A 14 -16.19 -32.31 -26.22
N VAL A 15 -15.17 -32.00 -25.40
CA VAL A 15 -13.99 -32.84 -25.06
C VAL A 15 -13.34 -32.13 -23.85
N GLY A 16 -12.98 -32.68 -22.68
CA GLY A 16 -12.75 -34.04 -22.21
C GLY A 16 -11.49 -34.04 -21.33
N GLY A 17 -11.50 -34.72 -20.18
CA GLY A 17 -10.28 -35.22 -19.52
C GLY A 17 -9.85 -34.57 -18.20
N ALA A 18 -9.49 -35.42 -17.23
CA ALA A 18 -9.21 -35.13 -15.82
C ALA A 18 -7.76 -35.51 -15.41
N LEU A 19 -7.43 -35.19 -14.14
CA LEU A 19 -6.48 -35.84 -13.20
C LEU A 19 -4.97 -35.44 -13.11
N VAL A 20 -4.64 -34.90 -11.91
CA VAL A 20 -3.66 -35.34 -10.87
C VAL A 20 -2.13 -35.02 -10.94
N MET A 21 -1.70 -34.57 -9.74
CA MET A 21 -0.41 -34.28 -9.08
C MET A 21 0.93 -34.83 -9.59
N ALA A 22 1.98 -34.06 -9.30
CA ALA A 22 3.19 -34.57 -8.64
C ALA A 22 3.88 -33.49 -7.78
N LEU A 23 3.92 -33.68 -6.46
CA LEU A 23 4.87 -33.02 -5.55
C LEU A 23 6.13 -33.91 -5.48
N ALA A 24 7.28 -33.34 -5.81
CA ALA A 24 8.58 -33.95 -5.55
C ALA A 24 9.36 -33.03 -4.60
N GLY A 25 9.65 -33.57 -3.41
CA GLY A 25 10.51 -32.94 -2.42
C GLY A 25 11.99 -33.09 -2.76
N VAL A 26 12.79 -32.20 -2.17
CA VAL A 26 14.20 -32.47 -1.90
C VAL A 26 14.42 -32.43 -0.40
N THR A 27 15.04 -33.50 0.06
CA THR A 27 15.46 -33.82 1.41
C THR A 27 16.76 -33.11 1.76
N GLY A 28 16.94 -32.72 3.02
CA GLY A 28 18.23 -32.84 3.70
C GLY A 28 18.83 -31.56 4.28
N CYS A 29 18.73 -31.43 5.60
CA CYS A 29 19.90 -31.58 6.47
C CYS A 29 19.46 -31.78 7.92
N SER A 30 19.73 -32.98 8.43
CA SER A 30 19.65 -33.33 9.83
C SER A 30 20.78 -32.67 10.62
N GLY A 31 20.47 -32.31 11.85
CA GLY A 31 21.43 -32.04 12.92
C GLY A 31 20.74 -32.32 14.26
N ASP A 32 20.76 -33.58 14.69
CA ASP A 32 20.50 -34.02 16.06
C ASP A 32 21.48 -33.35 17.05
N THR A 33 21.11 -33.17 18.32
CA THR A 33 21.67 -33.89 19.50
C THR A 33 21.22 -33.24 20.83
N ASP A 34 20.58 -34.08 21.66
CA ASP A 34 20.51 -34.17 23.13
C ASP A 34 19.92 -33.12 24.10
N SER A 35 18.86 -33.62 24.76
CA SER A 35 18.73 -33.94 26.19
C SER A 35 18.52 -32.86 27.26
N ALA A 36 17.44 -33.15 28.00
CA ALA A 36 16.91 -32.53 29.19
C ALA A 36 17.88 -32.45 30.38
N ALA A 37 17.67 -31.42 31.22
CA ALA A 37 17.77 -31.57 32.67
C ALA A 37 16.99 -30.45 33.39
N ASP A 38 15.89 -30.85 34.03
CA ASP A 38 15.29 -30.18 35.18
C ASP A 38 16.33 -29.82 36.26
N LYS A 39 16.20 -28.62 36.86
CA LYS A 39 16.39 -28.37 38.30
C LYS A 39 15.74 -27.04 38.73
N LYS A 40 14.77 -27.15 39.64
CA LYS A 40 14.16 -26.13 40.53
C LYS A 40 14.75 -26.30 41.96
N PRO A 41 14.52 -25.48 43.01
CA PRO A 41 14.38 -24.02 43.25
C PRO A 41 15.34 -23.47 44.35
N ALA A 42 15.29 -22.16 44.63
CA ALA A 42 15.39 -21.58 46.00
C ALA A 42 14.69 -20.20 46.00
N ALA A 43 13.50 -20.06 46.62
CA ALA A 43 13.26 -19.45 47.95
C ALA A 43 13.73 -17.98 48.04
N GLY A 44 12.83 -16.98 47.99
CA GLY A 44 12.17 -16.35 49.16
C GLY A 44 12.98 -15.12 49.59
N SER A 45 12.48 -13.94 49.94
CA SER A 45 11.17 -13.49 50.42
C SER A 45 11.06 -11.97 50.32
N SER A 46 9.80 -11.50 50.27
CA SER A 46 9.19 -10.35 50.94
C SER A 46 9.84 -8.96 50.97
N ALA A 47 8.98 -7.99 50.63
CA ALA A 47 9.09 -6.55 50.74
C ALA A 47 9.53 -6.01 52.13
N PRO A 48 9.82 -4.71 52.18
CA PRO A 48 8.93 -3.86 52.97
C PRO A 48 8.41 -2.64 52.20
N ALA A 49 7.24 -2.19 52.64
CA ALA A 49 6.68 -0.88 52.35
C ALA A 49 7.48 0.21 53.07
N GLY A 50 7.65 1.36 52.41
CA GLY A 50 8.20 2.58 53.00
C GLY A 50 7.97 3.76 52.06
N SER A 51 7.06 4.64 52.46
CA SER A 51 6.63 5.84 51.74
C SER A 51 7.73 6.88 51.53
N GLY A 52 7.70 7.54 50.38
CA GLY A 52 8.45 8.76 50.04
C GLY A 52 8.06 9.27 48.64
N GLU A 53 7.82 10.57 48.53
CA GLU A 53 7.19 11.36 47.46
C GLU A 53 7.85 11.34 46.04
N PRO A 54 7.22 11.93 45.00
CA PRO A 54 7.42 11.55 43.60
C PRO A 54 8.63 12.24 42.96
N GLU A 55 9.57 11.45 42.44
CA GLU A 55 10.53 11.94 41.47
C GLU A 55 9.98 11.78 40.05
N LYS A 56 9.83 12.95 39.43
CA LYS A 56 9.51 13.19 38.03
C LYS A 56 10.62 12.56 37.17
N GLY A 57 10.37 11.36 36.68
CA GLY A 57 11.24 10.65 35.74
C GLY A 57 10.47 10.34 34.47
N GLU A 58 10.66 11.17 33.46
CA GLU A 58 10.37 10.84 32.06
C GLU A 58 11.10 9.53 31.71
N GLN A 59 10.34 8.45 31.60
CA GLN A 59 10.69 7.30 30.79
C GLN A 59 9.47 6.96 29.95
N GLU A 60 9.29 7.79 28.92
CA GLU A 60 8.57 7.38 27.74
C GLU A 60 9.37 6.23 27.13
N SER A 61 8.97 5.00 27.48
CA SER A 61 9.32 3.83 26.67
C SER A 61 8.75 4.10 25.30
N GLY A 62 9.61 4.59 24.41
CA GLY A 62 9.38 4.68 22.98
C GLY A 62 9.12 3.28 22.45
N ALA A 63 7.87 2.85 22.57
CA ALA A 63 7.32 1.91 21.61
C ALA A 63 7.50 2.58 20.24
N PRO A 64 8.01 1.87 19.22
CA PRO A 64 7.97 2.42 17.87
C PRO A 64 6.52 2.82 17.60
N ALA A 65 6.31 4.06 17.15
CA ALA A 65 5.01 4.52 16.72
C ALA A 65 4.41 3.44 15.80
N PRO A 66 3.14 3.04 15.99
CA PRO A 66 2.51 2.14 15.05
C PRO A 66 2.67 2.73 13.66
N ARG A 67 3.07 1.90 12.68
CA ARG A 67 3.13 2.29 11.28
C ARG A 67 1.83 3.01 10.93
N SER A 68 1.98 4.17 10.30
CA SER A 68 0.99 5.24 10.18
C SER A 68 -0.28 4.86 9.39
N SER A 69 -0.37 3.62 8.92
CA SER A 69 -1.28 3.15 7.88
C SER A 69 -2.78 3.27 8.23
N ALA A 70 -3.19 3.15 9.49
CA ALA A 70 -4.62 3.17 9.83
C ALA A 70 -5.23 4.58 9.95
N ALA A 71 -4.48 5.55 10.50
CA ALA A 71 -4.97 6.91 10.65
C ALA A 71 -4.96 7.66 9.31
N ASP A 72 -3.93 7.40 8.52
CA ASP A 72 -3.76 8.04 7.23
C ASP A 72 -4.79 7.55 6.20
N GLN A 73 -5.26 6.30 6.28
CA GLN A 73 -6.26 5.76 5.35
C GLN A 73 -7.73 5.98 5.78
N ALA A 74 -7.97 6.73 6.86
CA ALA A 74 -9.33 7.03 7.33
C ALA A 74 -10.11 7.94 6.36
N THR A 75 -9.40 8.73 5.55
CA THR A 75 -9.96 9.58 4.49
C THR A 75 -9.21 9.39 3.18
N ALA A 76 -9.83 9.76 2.05
CA ALA A 76 -9.21 9.68 0.74
C ALA A 76 -7.96 10.57 0.65
N GLU A 77 -8.04 11.77 1.23
CA GLU A 77 -6.96 12.75 1.25
C GLU A 77 -5.75 12.23 2.04
N GLY A 78 -5.99 11.61 3.19
CA GLY A 78 -4.93 11.01 3.99
C GLY A 78 -4.26 9.84 3.27
N ALA A 79 -5.04 8.97 2.59
CA ALA A 79 -4.50 7.84 1.85
C ALA A 79 -3.60 8.31 0.70
N VAL A 80 -4.04 9.32 -0.06
CA VAL A 80 -3.26 9.93 -1.14
C VAL A 80 -2.00 10.60 -0.59
N ALA A 81 -2.12 11.37 0.49
CA ALA A 81 -0.97 12.05 1.10
C ALA A 81 0.09 11.06 1.60
N ALA A 82 -0.33 9.99 2.29
CA ALA A 82 0.56 8.95 2.76
C ALA A 82 1.23 8.20 1.60
N TRP A 83 0.49 7.91 0.52
CA TRP A 83 1.05 7.21 -0.63
C TRP A 83 2.11 8.06 -1.35
N VAL A 84 1.83 9.35 -1.59
CA VAL A 84 2.81 10.28 -2.17
C VAL A 84 4.04 10.42 -1.26
N ALA A 85 3.86 10.47 0.06
CA ALA A 85 4.98 10.51 1.00
C ALA A 85 5.84 9.23 0.93
N ALA A 86 5.21 8.05 0.86
CA ALA A 86 5.91 6.77 0.70
C ALA A 86 6.71 6.73 -0.61
N VAL A 87 6.13 7.24 -1.71
CA VAL A 87 6.81 7.35 -3.01
C VAL A 87 8.07 8.23 -2.92
N ILE A 88 7.97 9.41 -2.33
CA ILE A 88 9.11 10.34 -2.19
C ILE A 88 10.22 9.72 -1.32
N LYS A 89 9.83 9.02 -0.25
CA LYS A 89 10.75 8.27 0.62
C LYS A 89 11.38 7.05 -0.07
N GLY A 90 10.83 6.63 -1.21
CA GLY A 90 11.26 5.43 -1.93
C GLY A 90 10.83 4.13 -1.23
N ASP A 91 9.84 4.19 -0.36
CA ASP A 91 9.34 3.02 0.38
C ASP A 91 8.32 2.25 -0.48
N ALA A 92 8.84 1.31 -1.26
CA ALA A 92 8.03 0.51 -2.17
C ALA A 92 7.05 -0.44 -1.47
N GLU A 93 7.38 -0.89 -0.26
CA GLU A 93 6.51 -1.76 0.53
C GLU A 93 5.33 -0.96 1.07
N GLU A 94 5.58 0.20 1.71
CA GLU A 94 4.50 1.06 2.21
C GLU A 94 3.64 1.61 1.06
N ALA A 95 4.26 2.06 -0.04
CA ALA A 95 3.53 2.49 -1.23
C ALA A 95 2.65 1.36 -1.79
N CYS A 96 3.11 0.10 -1.74
CA CYS A 96 2.29 -1.04 -2.16
C CYS A 96 1.12 -1.31 -1.20
N LEU A 97 1.32 -1.19 0.11
CA LEU A 97 0.28 -1.38 1.13
C LEU A 97 -0.84 -0.33 1.04
N LEU A 98 -0.47 0.90 0.69
CA LEU A 98 -1.40 2.02 0.49
C LEU A 98 -2.17 1.95 -0.85
N MET A 99 -1.79 1.02 -1.73
CA MET A 99 -2.48 0.80 -3.00
C MET A 99 -3.61 -0.24 -2.87
N GLY A 100 -4.64 -0.07 -3.67
CA GLY A 100 -5.75 -1.00 -3.84
C GLY A 100 -5.97 -1.32 -5.31
N GLU A 101 -6.65 -2.44 -5.56
CA GLU A 101 -7.22 -2.77 -6.86
C GLU A 101 -8.74 -2.57 -6.77
N ALA A 102 -9.29 -1.71 -7.62
CA ALA A 102 -10.73 -1.54 -7.72
C ALA A 102 -11.42 -2.84 -8.18
N ALA A 103 -12.70 -2.99 -7.81
CA ALA A 103 -13.49 -4.12 -8.28
C ALA A 103 -13.70 -4.03 -9.79
N THR A 104 -13.55 -5.16 -10.48
CA THR A 104 -13.96 -5.30 -11.88
C THR A 104 -15.15 -6.24 -11.95
N GLY A 105 -15.90 -6.22 -13.06
CA GLY A 105 -17.04 -7.13 -13.25
C GLY A 105 -16.71 -8.62 -13.10
N ALA A 106 -15.43 -9.00 -13.09
CA ALA A 106 -14.93 -10.36 -12.92
C ALA A 106 -14.12 -10.60 -11.62
N SER A 107 -13.82 -9.57 -10.82
CA SER A 107 -12.98 -9.73 -9.62
C SER A 107 -13.32 -8.71 -8.54
N PRO A 108 -13.41 -9.12 -7.26
CA PRO A 108 -13.65 -8.18 -6.16
C PRO A 108 -12.48 -7.22 -6.00
N ALA A 109 -12.74 -6.07 -5.38
CA ALA A 109 -11.70 -5.13 -4.96
C ALA A 109 -10.72 -5.82 -3.98
N LYS A 110 -9.46 -5.41 -4.02
CA LYS A 110 -8.41 -5.98 -3.16
C LYS A 110 -7.51 -4.88 -2.63
N ALA A 111 -7.34 -4.85 -1.32
CA ALA A 111 -6.34 -4.00 -0.69
C ALA A 111 -4.92 -4.57 -0.87
N GLY A 112 -3.92 -3.68 -0.86
CA GLY A 112 -2.54 -4.03 -0.56
C GLY A 112 -2.45 -4.74 0.79
N SER A 113 -1.59 -5.74 0.89
CA SER A 113 -1.47 -6.53 2.11
C SER A 113 -0.02 -6.99 2.31
N PRO A 114 0.42 -7.30 3.53
CA PRO A 114 1.79 -7.75 3.77
C PRO A 114 2.20 -8.98 2.95
N SER A 115 1.25 -9.89 2.66
CA SER A 115 1.54 -11.09 1.85
C SER A 115 1.74 -10.79 0.36
N THR A 116 1.18 -9.67 -0.13
CA THR A 116 1.33 -9.23 -1.52
C THR A 116 2.40 -8.15 -1.68
N CYS A 117 2.69 -7.38 -0.64
CA CYS A 117 3.54 -6.19 -0.68
C CYS A 117 4.85 -6.32 0.10
N GLY A 118 5.05 -7.38 0.89
CA GLY A 118 6.31 -7.61 1.58
C GLY A 118 7.48 -7.69 0.60
N SER A 119 8.66 -7.25 1.01
CA SER A 119 9.81 -6.97 0.14
C SER A 119 10.26 -8.16 -0.75
N ASP A 120 10.00 -9.40 -0.33
CA ASP A 120 10.30 -10.60 -1.14
C ASP A 120 9.24 -10.94 -2.20
N ALA A 121 8.06 -10.32 -2.13
CA ALA A 121 6.94 -10.59 -3.03
C ALA A 121 7.21 -10.03 -4.44
N PRO A 122 6.76 -10.72 -5.51
CA PRO A 122 6.94 -10.24 -6.88
C PRO A 122 6.37 -8.84 -7.14
N ARG A 123 5.26 -8.49 -6.48
CA ARG A 123 4.61 -7.19 -6.61
C ARG A 123 5.42 -6.08 -5.95
N ALA A 124 6.07 -6.32 -4.82
CA ALA A 124 6.95 -5.35 -4.17
C ALA A 124 8.13 -4.98 -5.09
N LYS A 125 8.77 -5.97 -5.71
CA LYS A 125 9.86 -5.76 -6.69
C LYS A 125 9.42 -5.00 -7.94
N GLN A 126 8.20 -5.25 -8.40
CA GLN A 126 7.61 -4.47 -9.48
C GLN A 126 7.37 -3.02 -9.05
N MET A 127 6.91 -2.82 -7.81
CA MET A 127 6.64 -1.52 -7.23
C MET A 127 7.92 -0.71 -7.01
N GLU A 128 9.05 -1.34 -6.65
CA GLU A 128 10.35 -0.65 -6.49
C GLU A 128 10.74 0.16 -7.72
N LYS A 129 10.56 -0.40 -8.92
CA LYS A 129 10.85 0.32 -10.17
C LYS A 129 9.89 1.48 -10.38
N ALA A 130 8.59 1.26 -10.17
CA ALA A 130 7.57 2.29 -10.35
C ALA A 130 7.78 3.45 -9.36
N VAL A 131 7.97 3.13 -8.08
CA VAL A 131 8.28 4.09 -7.01
C VAL A 131 9.58 4.83 -7.30
N GLY A 132 10.62 4.14 -7.78
CA GLY A 132 11.87 4.79 -8.19
C GLY A 132 11.63 5.86 -9.26
N SER A 133 10.85 5.55 -10.30
CA SER A 133 10.51 6.52 -11.35
C SER A 133 9.63 7.66 -10.85
N PHE A 134 8.62 7.39 -10.03
CA PHE A 134 7.79 8.46 -9.47
C PHE A 134 8.55 9.35 -8.50
N ARG A 135 9.47 8.78 -7.72
CA ARG A 135 10.32 9.53 -6.78
C ARG A 135 11.14 10.61 -7.50
N GLU A 136 11.70 10.29 -8.66
CA GLU A 136 12.45 11.26 -9.48
C GLU A 136 11.59 12.48 -9.84
N SER A 137 10.31 12.26 -10.13
CA SER A 137 9.37 13.34 -10.47
C SER A 137 8.76 14.03 -9.26
N PHE A 138 8.54 13.32 -8.15
CA PHE A 138 7.72 13.78 -7.01
C PHE A 138 8.56 14.38 -5.88
N THR A 139 9.89 14.24 -5.93
CA THR A 139 10.78 14.77 -4.89
C THR A 139 11.06 16.25 -5.17
N PRO A 140 10.71 17.18 -4.27
CA PRO A 140 11.04 18.58 -4.44
C PRO A 140 12.56 18.81 -4.30
N GLU A 141 13.06 19.88 -4.94
CA GLU A 141 14.41 20.37 -4.69
C GLU A 141 14.41 21.53 -3.67
N PRO A 142 15.28 21.48 -2.64
CA PRO A 142 16.17 20.36 -2.27
C PRO A 142 15.39 19.17 -1.68
N PRO A 143 15.92 17.93 -1.80
CA PRO A 143 15.24 16.74 -1.27
C PRO A 143 15.17 16.77 0.26
N THR A 144 14.11 16.14 0.80
CA THR A 144 13.89 15.93 2.24
C THR A 144 13.65 14.46 2.53
N ASP A 145 14.11 14.01 3.70
CA ASP A 145 13.87 12.65 4.19
C ASP A 145 12.46 12.48 4.78
N ASP A 146 11.82 13.59 5.17
CA ASP A 146 10.46 13.61 5.71
C ASP A 146 9.62 14.70 5.03
N PRO A 147 9.11 14.42 3.81
CA PRO A 147 8.25 15.35 3.09
C PRO A 147 6.94 15.56 3.83
N LYS A 148 6.54 16.82 3.98
CA LYS A 148 5.20 17.16 4.44
C LYS A 148 4.25 17.12 3.25
N VAL A 149 3.37 16.11 3.22
CA VAL A 149 2.38 15.94 2.15
C VAL A 149 0.97 16.23 2.67
N GLU A 150 0.23 17.04 1.92
CA GLU A 150 -1.18 17.33 2.21
C GLU A 150 -2.00 17.26 0.91
N ALA A 151 -3.15 16.58 0.93
CA ALA A 151 -4.11 16.60 -0.16
C ALA A 151 -5.34 17.41 0.25
N ALA A 152 -5.82 18.27 -0.65
CA ALA A 152 -7.04 19.02 -0.41
C ALA A 152 -8.27 18.11 -0.49
N GLN A 153 -9.27 18.40 0.31
CA GLN A 153 -10.55 17.70 0.26
C GLN A 153 -11.24 17.90 -1.09
N VAL A 154 -11.69 16.80 -1.68
CA VAL A 154 -12.45 16.75 -2.93
C VAL A 154 -13.73 15.93 -2.69
N PRO A 155 -14.90 16.34 -3.24
CA PRO A 155 -16.13 15.57 -3.08
C PRO A 155 -15.99 14.13 -3.62
N ALA A 156 -16.37 13.16 -2.80
CA ALA A 156 -16.44 11.76 -3.21
C ALA A 156 -17.68 11.48 -4.06
N THR A 157 -17.54 10.57 -5.03
CA THR A 157 -18.64 9.99 -5.78
C THR A 157 -18.82 8.55 -5.31
N GLY A 158 -19.69 8.34 -4.32
CA GLY A 158 -19.81 7.05 -3.65
C GLY A 158 -18.53 6.73 -2.87
N ASP A 159 -17.89 5.61 -3.20
CA ASP A 159 -16.68 5.12 -2.55
C ASP A 159 -15.39 5.48 -3.32
N GLU A 160 -15.45 6.47 -4.21
CA GLU A 160 -14.33 6.88 -5.06
C GLU A 160 -14.11 8.40 -5.00
N VAL A 161 -12.84 8.82 -5.09
CA VAL A 161 -12.40 10.22 -5.17
C VAL A 161 -11.29 10.32 -6.21
N VAL A 162 -11.32 11.38 -7.00
CA VAL A 162 -10.22 11.76 -7.91
C VAL A 162 -9.62 13.06 -7.40
N ILE A 163 -8.33 13.06 -7.08
CA ILE A 163 -7.59 14.22 -6.58
C ILE A 163 -6.55 14.65 -7.64
N PRO A 164 -6.74 15.81 -8.29
CA PRO A 164 -5.75 16.39 -9.19
C PRO A 164 -4.43 16.73 -8.49
N ALA A 165 -3.31 16.66 -9.20
CA ALA A 165 -1.98 16.94 -8.62
C ALA A 165 -1.77 18.39 -8.16
N ASP A 166 -2.50 19.37 -8.72
CA ASP A 166 -2.49 20.76 -8.24
C ASP A 166 -3.19 20.93 -6.88
N ARG A 167 -3.91 19.90 -6.42
CA ARG A 167 -4.59 19.82 -5.12
C ARG A 167 -3.82 19.02 -4.08
N ILE A 168 -2.66 18.49 -4.45
CA ILE A 168 -1.74 17.78 -3.55
C ILE A 168 -0.53 18.69 -3.37
N THR A 169 -0.08 18.88 -2.14
CA THR A 169 1.11 19.68 -1.84
C THR A 169 2.19 18.85 -1.18
N VAL A 170 3.44 19.11 -1.55
CA VAL A 170 4.66 18.53 -0.99
C VAL A 170 5.54 19.68 -0.55
N ASP A 171 5.79 19.81 0.75
CA ASP A 171 6.56 20.91 1.36
C ASP A 171 6.09 22.31 0.91
N GLY A 172 4.77 22.45 0.72
CA GLY A 172 4.12 23.70 0.34
C GLY A 172 4.15 24.05 -1.15
N LYS A 173 4.73 23.19 -2.01
CA LYS A 173 4.59 23.27 -3.48
C LYS A 173 3.52 22.29 -3.95
N THR A 174 2.80 22.58 -5.02
CA THR A 174 1.87 21.55 -5.55
C THR A 174 2.65 20.38 -6.16
N LEU A 175 2.08 19.18 -6.14
CA LEU A 175 2.70 18.02 -6.76
C LEU A 175 2.91 18.25 -8.26
N GLU A 176 1.98 18.95 -8.92
CA GLU A 176 2.14 19.43 -10.30
C GLU A 176 3.40 20.30 -10.48
N GLU A 177 3.63 21.29 -9.61
CA GLU A 177 4.80 22.16 -9.67
C GLU A 177 6.11 21.39 -9.46
N VAL A 178 6.09 20.39 -8.57
CA VAL A 178 7.25 19.51 -8.33
C VAL A 178 7.55 18.66 -9.57
N ILE A 179 6.53 18.03 -10.17
CA ILE A 179 6.67 17.25 -11.40
C ILE A 179 7.22 18.10 -12.55
N LEU A 180 6.67 19.31 -12.75
CA LEU A 180 7.12 20.23 -13.78
C LEU A 180 8.57 20.68 -13.56
N SER A 181 8.98 20.91 -12.31
CA SER A 181 10.36 21.30 -12.00
C SER A 181 11.37 20.19 -12.31
N ASN A 182 10.95 18.93 -12.15
CA ASN A 182 11.78 17.75 -12.44
C ASN A 182 11.67 17.27 -13.90
N SER A 183 10.82 17.90 -14.72
CA SER A 183 10.58 17.51 -16.11
C SER A 183 11.20 18.51 -17.09
N THR A 184 11.80 18.03 -18.18
CA THR A 184 12.29 18.90 -19.26
C THR A 184 11.33 18.90 -20.44
N GLY A 185 10.89 20.08 -20.88
CA GLY A 185 10.08 20.23 -22.09
C GLY A 185 8.59 19.92 -21.93
N VAL A 186 8.10 19.78 -20.69
CA VAL A 186 6.68 19.65 -20.35
C VAL A 186 6.20 20.98 -19.78
N SER A 187 5.07 21.48 -20.26
CA SER A 187 4.42 22.66 -19.69
C SER A 187 3.21 22.26 -18.84
N ARG A 188 2.65 23.21 -18.09
CA ARG A 188 1.47 22.95 -17.25
C ARG A 188 0.26 22.50 -18.08
N GLU A 189 0.04 23.09 -19.26
CA GLU A 189 -1.11 22.72 -20.10
C GLU A 189 -0.98 21.34 -20.73
N ASP A 190 0.23 20.78 -20.76
CA ASP A 190 0.52 19.45 -21.31
C ASP A 190 0.51 18.37 -20.23
N LEU A 191 0.47 18.74 -18.94
CA LEU A 191 0.54 17.83 -17.81
C LEU A 191 -0.84 17.66 -17.16
N ASN A 192 -1.42 16.48 -17.26
CA ASN A 192 -2.63 16.10 -16.52
C ASN A 192 -2.32 14.91 -15.61
N VAL A 193 -2.36 15.14 -14.30
CA VAL A 193 -2.07 14.10 -13.31
C VAL A 193 -3.19 14.05 -12.28
N ASN A 194 -3.81 12.88 -12.17
CA ASN A 194 -4.89 12.62 -11.24
C ASN A 194 -4.58 11.37 -10.41
N VAL A 195 -4.77 11.46 -9.10
CA VAL A 195 -4.67 10.33 -8.19
C VAL A 195 -6.08 9.86 -7.85
N GLU A 196 -6.39 8.61 -8.14
CA GLU A 196 -7.68 8.02 -7.78
C GLU A 196 -7.54 7.26 -6.46
N ALA A 197 -8.46 7.52 -5.54
CA ALA A 197 -8.59 6.76 -4.31
C ALA A 197 -9.95 6.08 -4.25
N GLY A 198 -9.97 4.84 -3.79
CA GLY A 198 -11.16 4.03 -3.62
C GLY A 198 -11.26 3.43 -2.23
N LYS A 199 -12.49 3.31 -1.72
CA LYS A 199 -12.77 2.69 -0.42
C LYS A 199 -12.90 1.17 -0.57
N ILE A 200 -12.10 0.42 0.18
CA ILE A 200 -12.14 -1.04 0.26
C ILE A 200 -12.27 -1.41 1.74
N GLU A 201 -13.34 -2.10 2.11
CA GLU A 201 -13.61 -2.52 3.50
C GLU A 201 -13.47 -1.36 4.51
N ASP A 202 -14.13 -0.23 4.21
CA ASP A 202 -14.13 1.01 4.99
C ASP A 202 -12.80 1.76 5.11
N THR A 203 -11.77 1.33 4.38
CA THR A 203 -10.43 1.96 4.36
C THR A 203 -10.13 2.52 2.97
N TRP A 204 -9.52 3.71 2.90
CA TRP A 204 -9.17 4.34 1.62
C TRP A 204 -7.80 3.89 1.12
N TYR A 205 -7.73 3.56 -0.17
CA TYR A 205 -6.51 3.17 -0.86
C TYR A 205 -6.34 3.96 -2.15
N VAL A 206 -5.11 4.21 -2.57
CA VAL A 206 -4.86 4.70 -3.93
C VAL A 206 -5.13 3.55 -4.90
N THR A 207 -6.09 3.70 -5.79
CA THR A 207 -6.48 2.64 -6.72
C THR A 207 -5.90 2.83 -8.11
N ASN A 208 -5.55 4.07 -8.46
CA ASN A 208 -4.98 4.39 -9.75
C ASN A 208 -4.19 5.70 -9.71
N LEU A 209 -3.24 5.83 -10.63
CA LEU A 209 -2.59 7.10 -10.97
C LEU A 209 -2.76 7.29 -12.48
N ASP A 210 -3.55 8.29 -12.85
CA ASP A 210 -3.74 8.68 -14.23
C ASP A 210 -2.74 9.80 -14.55
N PHE A 211 -1.88 9.57 -15.53
CA PHE A 211 -0.78 10.46 -15.89
C PHE A 211 -0.71 10.59 -17.42
N ASP A 212 -1.09 11.76 -17.92
CA ASP A 212 -1.04 12.10 -19.34
C ASP A 212 -0.03 13.24 -19.58
N ILE A 213 0.81 13.08 -20.62
CA ILE A 213 1.63 14.14 -21.21
C ILE A 213 1.19 14.29 -22.67
N GLY A 214 0.62 15.46 -22.99
CA GLY A 214 0.11 15.83 -24.33
C GLY A 214 1.15 16.37 -25.28
#